data_AF-A0A497GJJ0-F1
#
_entry.id   AF-A0A497GJJ0-F1
#
_cell.length_a   1.000
_cell.length_b   1.000
_cell.length_c   1.000
_cell.angle_alpha   90.00
_cell.angle_beta   90.00
_cell.angle_gamma   90.00
#
_symmetry.space_group_name_H-M   'P 1'
#
loop_
_entity.id
_entity.type
_entity.pdbx_description
1 polymer ?
#
loop_
_entity_poly.entity_id
_entity_poly.type
_entity_poly.pdbx_seq_one_letter_code
_entity_poly.pdbx_strand_id
1 'polypeptide(L)'
;MSIIEEIAQRLEVPYELNTVLRLLGKELEVDLVIPNARRPLIIVKIIEEECSSLSLPLLVPHLPTSLSFIEIDDMFEYIKERGWDVACICVAEDEVAKTLKDKMIFYDELLFKDPTLIAKVLNEIARNPYYPIFSIIRDREGPILAIKPIGRYLTDQGRPSVDLEAKGFIGLNPIEDKVYIRNLDAILRMIAKGVPITMNVVKLRELKELLHSNEYVKKPKWLGEIKEEEVLLRDLVKYLMSCDEMHIPKELEGIKDGLSRILAIK
;
A
#
# COMPACT_ATOMS: atom_id res chain seq x y z
N MET A 1 0.84 -23.91 -16.69
CA MET A 1 0.54 -23.49 -15.32
C MET A 1 0.46 -21.98 -15.37
N SER A 2 -0.60 -21.38 -14.87
CA SER A 2 -0.74 -19.92 -14.92
C SER A 2 0.17 -19.27 -13.88
N ILE A 3 0.53 -18.00 -14.09
CA ILE A 3 1.39 -17.26 -13.15
C ILE A 3 0.79 -17.22 -11.74
N ILE A 4 -0.55 -17.16 -11.63
CA ILE A 4 -1.22 -17.18 -10.33
C ILE A 4 -1.06 -18.50 -9.58
N GLU A 5 -1.10 -19.62 -10.30
CA GLU A 5 -0.89 -20.96 -9.72
C GLU A 5 0.56 -21.10 -9.21
N GLU A 6 1.52 -20.56 -9.94
CA GLU A 6 2.94 -20.54 -9.54
C GLU A 6 3.17 -19.70 -8.28
N ILE A 7 2.53 -18.52 -8.19
CA ILE A 7 2.57 -17.68 -6.99
C ILE A 7 1.93 -18.43 -5.81
N ALA A 8 0.73 -18.99 -6.03
CA ALA A 8 -0.06 -19.66 -5.01
C ALA A 8 0.67 -20.84 -4.36
N GLN A 9 1.36 -21.66 -5.14
CA GLN A 9 2.16 -22.80 -4.64
C GLN A 9 3.29 -22.38 -3.70
N ARG A 10 3.69 -21.11 -3.73
CA ARG A 10 4.78 -20.55 -2.93
C ARG A 10 4.29 -19.67 -1.77
N LEU A 11 2.99 -19.46 -1.65
CA LEU A 11 2.42 -18.72 -0.52
C LEU A 11 2.50 -19.58 0.75
N GLU A 12 2.91 -18.94 1.84
CA GLU A 12 3.00 -19.56 3.16
C GLU A 12 1.84 -19.12 4.06
N VAL A 13 0.77 -18.63 3.44
CA VAL A 13 -0.41 -18.05 4.10
C VAL A 13 -1.67 -18.62 3.46
N PRO A 14 -2.80 -18.65 4.18
CA PRO A 14 -4.07 -19.02 3.58
C PRO A 14 -4.42 -18.11 2.40
N TYR A 15 -5.06 -18.65 1.37
CA TYR A 15 -5.50 -17.89 0.20
C TYR A 15 -6.70 -18.54 -0.50
N GLU A 16 -7.36 -17.76 -1.35
CA GLU A 16 -8.36 -18.21 -2.33
C GLU A 16 -7.97 -17.69 -3.72
N LEU A 17 -8.17 -18.51 -4.75
CA LEU A 17 -7.92 -18.15 -6.17
C LEU A 17 -9.24 -17.94 -6.90
N ASN A 18 -9.22 -17.09 -7.94
CA ASN A 18 -10.31 -16.87 -8.89
C ASN A 18 -11.67 -16.71 -8.17
N THR A 19 -11.72 -15.76 -7.25
CA THR A 19 -12.85 -15.59 -6.34
C THR A 19 -13.58 -14.28 -6.59
N VAL A 20 -14.79 -14.19 -6.06
CA VAL A 20 -15.65 -13.01 -6.18
C VAL A 20 -15.80 -12.36 -4.81
N LEU A 21 -15.34 -11.12 -4.70
CA LEU A 21 -15.61 -10.29 -3.55
C LEU A 21 -17.02 -9.70 -3.68
N ARG A 22 -17.86 -9.96 -2.69
CA ARG A 22 -19.20 -9.37 -2.60
C ARG A 22 -19.15 -8.16 -1.70
N LEU A 23 -19.13 -6.97 -2.29
CA LEU A 23 -19.04 -5.71 -1.57
C LEU A 23 -20.27 -4.86 -1.85
N LEU A 24 -21.18 -4.76 -0.87
CA LEU A 24 -22.35 -3.86 -0.87
C LEU A 24 -23.12 -3.81 -2.21
N GLY A 25 -23.37 -4.98 -2.81
CA GLY A 25 -24.15 -5.11 -4.05
C GLY A 25 -23.35 -5.09 -5.35
N LYS A 26 -22.01 -4.93 -5.30
CA LYS A 26 -21.11 -5.15 -6.42
C LYS A 26 -20.36 -6.47 -6.25
N GLU A 27 -20.28 -7.24 -7.31
CA GLU A 27 -19.42 -8.42 -7.42
C GLU A 27 -18.12 -8.00 -8.10
N LEU A 28 -17.00 -8.28 -7.46
CA LEU A 28 -15.67 -7.90 -7.94
C LEU A 28 -14.84 -9.18 -8.12
N GLU A 29 -14.49 -9.49 -9.37
CA GLU A 29 -13.71 -10.68 -9.71
C GLU A 29 -12.22 -10.43 -9.50
N VAL A 30 -11.59 -11.28 -8.69
CA VAL A 30 -10.19 -11.14 -8.30
C VAL A 30 -9.45 -12.47 -8.41
N ASP A 31 -8.17 -12.39 -8.78
CA ASP A 31 -7.41 -13.58 -9.19
C ASP A 31 -6.83 -14.32 -7.97
N LEU A 32 -6.46 -13.57 -6.93
CA LEU A 32 -5.99 -14.11 -5.66
C LEU A 32 -6.39 -13.20 -4.49
N VAL A 33 -6.81 -13.81 -3.40
CA VAL A 33 -7.15 -13.12 -2.15
C VAL A 33 -6.48 -13.80 -0.97
N ILE A 34 -5.85 -13.02 -0.11
CA ILE A 34 -5.27 -13.48 1.15
C ILE A 34 -6.03 -12.78 2.30
N PRO A 35 -6.54 -13.50 3.31
CA PRO A 35 -6.63 -14.95 3.39
C PRO A 35 -7.78 -15.57 2.58
N ASN A 36 -8.87 -14.81 2.35
CA ASN A 36 -10.07 -15.27 1.63
C ASN A 36 -10.99 -14.09 1.31
N ALA A 37 -11.96 -14.32 0.42
CA ALA A 37 -12.90 -13.31 -0.07
C ALA A 37 -13.79 -12.66 1.02
N ARG A 38 -14.03 -13.35 2.14
CA ARG A 38 -14.88 -12.83 3.22
C ARG A 38 -14.14 -11.88 4.15
N ARG A 39 -12.82 -12.02 4.26
CA ARG A 39 -11.98 -11.22 5.16
C ARG A 39 -10.67 -10.83 4.49
N PRO A 40 -10.69 -10.23 3.29
CA PRO A 40 -9.47 -9.95 2.57
C PRO A 40 -8.56 -9.03 3.37
N LEU A 41 -7.26 -9.28 3.22
CA LEU A 41 -6.13 -8.48 3.69
C LEU A 41 -5.32 -8.02 2.48
N ILE A 42 -5.14 -8.91 1.51
CA ILE A 42 -4.52 -8.60 0.22
C ILE A 42 -5.49 -9.07 -0.87
N ILE A 43 -5.67 -8.23 -1.88
CA ILE A 43 -6.36 -8.55 -3.13
C ILE A 43 -5.34 -8.40 -4.24
N VAL A 44 -5.25 -9.41 -5.09
CA VAL A 44 -4.34 -9.43 -6.23
C VAL A 44 -5.14 -9.53 -7.52
N LYS A 45 -4.79 -8.66 -8.47
CA LYS A 45 -5.21 -8.76 -9.87
C LYS A 45 -4.01 -9.00 -10.78
N ILE A 46 -4.16 -9.90 -11.74
CA ILE A 46 -3.19 -10.08 -12.81
C ILE A 46 -3.64 -9.26 -14.01
N ILE A 47 -2.68 -8.56 -14.60
CA ILE A 47 -2.82 -7.83 -15.85
C ILE A 47 -2.01 -8.59 -16.89
N GLU A 48 -2.69 -9.42 -17.67
CA GLU A 48 -2.10 -10.12 -18.80
C GLU A 48 -2.24 -9.25 -20.07
N GLU A 49 -1.23 -9.29 -20.93
CA GLU A 49 -1.37 -8.73 -22.26
C GLU A 49 -2.26 -9.68 -23.07
N GLU A 50 -3.40 -9.21 -23.60
CA GLU A 50 -4.17 -10.02 -24.53
C GLU A 50 -3.36 -10.20 -25.83
N CYS A 51 -2.60 -11.28 -25.91
CA CYS A 51 -2.02 -11.76 -27.16
C CYS A 51 -3.18 -12.07 -28.11
N SER A 52 -3.41 -11.21 -29.10
CA SER A 52 -4.36 -11.44 -30.17
C SER A 52 -3.83 -12.55 -31.10
N SER A 53 -3.85 -13.80 -30.64
CA SER A 53 -3.61 -14.98 -31.45
C SER A 53 -4.94 -15.66 -31.76
N LEU A 54 -5.84 -14.98 -32.48
CA LEU A 54 -6.98 -15.62 -33.12
C LEU A 54 -7.51 -14.73 -34.24
N SER A 55 -7.03 -15.03 -35.44
CA SER A 55 -7.71 -14.69 -36.68
C SER A 55 -9.10 -15.34 -36.71
N LEU A 56 -10.16 -14.61 -36.34
CA LEU A 56 -11.55 -14.91 -36.70
C LEU A 56 -12.37 -13.60 -36.87
N PRO A 57 -13.33 -13.54 -37.81
CA PRO A 57 -13.83 -12.28 -38.35
C PRO A 57 -14.99 -11.65 -37.56
N LEU A 58 -14.92 -10.32 -37.41
CA LEU A 58 -16.02 -9.33 -37.36
C LEU A 58 -17.30 -9.72 -36.60
N LEU A 59 -17.44 -9.29 -35.34
CA LEU A 59 -18.67 -8.66 -34.77
C LEU A 59 -18.65 -8.41 -33.25
N VAL A 60 -17.54 -8.64 -32.54
CA VAL A 60 -17.39 -8.21 -31.14
C VAL A 60 -16.29 -7.16 -31.09
N PRO A 61 -16.52 -5.94 -30.56
CA PRO A 61 -15.45 -4.97 -30.41
C PRO A 61 -14.47 -5.54 -29.39
N HIS A 62 -13.29 -5.91 -29.89
CA HIS A 62 -12.12 -6.28 -29.10
C HIS A 62 -11.88 -5.20 -28.05
N LEU A 63 -11.92 -5.54 -26.76
CA LEU A 63 -11.52 -4.61 -25.70
C LEU A 63 -9.99 -4.59 -25.66
N PRO A 64 -9.30 -3.52 -26.08
CA PRO A 64 -7.85 -3.43 -25.95
C PRO A 64 -7.41 -3.52 -24.49
N THR A 65 -6.18 -3.99 -24.25
CA THR A 65 -5.44 -4.01 -22.96
C THR A 65 -5.52 -2.67 -22.20
N SER A 66 -5.88 -1.58 -22.87
CA SER A 66 -6.15 -0.28 -22.27
C SER A 66 -7.40 -0.19 -21.40
N LEU A 67 -8.38 -1.07 -21.58
CA LEU A 67 -9.62 -1.06 -20.79
C LEU A 67 -9.50 -1.88 -19.50
N SER A 68 -8.71 -2.96 -19.50
CA SER A 68 -8.59 -3.87 -18.35
C SER A 68 -7.91 -3.23 -17.13
N PHE A 69 -6.87 -2.41 -17.32
CA PHE A 69 -6.20 -1.76 -16.19
C PHE A 69 -7.03 -0.61 -15.59
N ILE A 70 -7.85 0.07 -16.40
CA ILE A 70 -8.77 1.11 -15.91
C ILE A 70 -9.84 0.44 -15.04
N GLU A 71 -10.42 -0.67 -15.51
CA GLU A 71 -11.40 -1.43 -14.72
C GLU A 71 -10.82 -1.95 -13.39
N ILE A 72 -9.55 -2.36 -13.39
CA ILE A 72 -8.85 -2.77 -12.16
C ILE A 72 -8.61 -1.58 -11.23
N ASP A 73 -8.20 -0.43 -11.74
CA ASP A 73 -7.97 0.77 -10.92
C ASP A 73 -9.30 1.30 -10.34
N ASP A 74 -10.37 1.34 -11.13
CA ASP A 74 -11.73 1.70 -10.69
C ASP A 74 -12.24 0.74 -9.61
N MET A 75 -11.92 -0.56 -9.73
CA MET A 75 -12.22 -1.54 -8.69
C MET A 75 -11.46 -1.25 -7.40
N PHE A 76 -10.17 -0.93 -7.49
CA PHE A 76 -9.36 -0.60 -6.31
C PHE A 76 -9.83 0.70 -5.67
N GLU A 77 -10.09 1.75 -6.45
CA GLU A 77 -10.72 2.99 -5.97
C GLU A 77 -11.99 2.67 -5.18
N TYR A 78 -12.90 1.89 -5.77
CA TYR A 78 -14.15 1.49 -5.13
C TYR A 78 -13.93 0.75 -3.80
N ILE A 79 -12.90 -0.09 -3.68
CA ILE A 79 -12.55 -0.76 -2.40
C ILE A 79 -12.04 0.27 -1.39
N LYS A 80 -11.15 1.19 -1.82
CA LYS A 80 -10.53 2.20 -0.95
C LYS A 80 -11.54 3.23 -0.43
N GLU A 81 -12.48 3.67 -1.27
CA GLU A 81 -13.56 4.62 -0.90
C GLU A 81 -14.47 4.10 0.23
N ARG A 82 -14.50 2.78 0.42
CA ARG A 82 -15.32 2.09 1.43
C ARG A 82 -14.55 1.88 2.74
N GLY A 83 -13.32 2.38 2.81
CA GLY A 83 -12.49 2.30 4.01
C GLY A 83 -12.08 0.87 4.37
N TRP A 84 -11.98 -0.01 3.37
CA TRP A 84 -11.45 -1.35 3.57
C TRP A 84 -9.93 -1.30 3.70
N ASP A 85 -9.44 -1.72 4.86
CA ASP A 85 -8.01 -1.82 5.16
C ASP A 85 -7.44 -3.08 4.50
N VAL A 86 -7.20 -2.95 3.20
CA VAL A 86 -6.77 -4.03 2.30
C VAL A 86 -5.69 -3.50 1.35
N ALA A 87 -4.65 -4.30 1.14
CA ALA A 87 -3.63 -4.06 0.13
C ALA A 87 -4.16 -4.50 -1.24
N CYS A 88 -4.21 -3.57 -2.19
CA CYS A 88 -4.61 -3.81 -3.57
C CYS A 88 -3.35 -3.94 -4.44
N ILE A 89 -3.09 -5.12 -4.98
CA ILE A 89 -1.83 -5.43 -5.66
C ILE A 89 -2.11 -5.84 -7.10
N CYS A 90 -1.38 -5.24 -8.03
CA CYS A 90 -1.33 -5.68 -9.42
C CYS A 90 -0.12 -6.60 -9.61
N VAL A 91 -0.30 -7.65 -10.38
CA VAL A 91 0.77 -8.47 -10.95
C VAL A 91 0.70 -8.32 -12.46
N ALA A 92 1.81 -7.98 -13.10
CA ALA A 92 1.87 -7.82 -14.55
C ALA A 92 3.19 -8.36 -15.10
N GLU A 93 3.23 -8.56 -16.42
CA GLU A 93 4.50 -8.78 -17.13
C GLU A 93 5.35 -7.50 -17.13
N ASP A 94 6.69 -7.62 -17.27
CA ASP A 94 7.62 -6.49 -17.13
C ASP A 94 7.35 -5.36 -18.14
N GLU A 95 6.97 -5.70 -19.37
CA GLU A 95 6.67 -4.73 -20.44
C GLU A 95 5.38 -3.95 -20.14
N VAL A 96 4.35 -4.68 -19.68
CA VAL A 96 3.08 -4.10 -19.26
C VAL A 96 3.28 -3.22 -18.02
N ALA A 97 4.03 -3.68 -17.02
CA ALA A 97 4.25 -2.92 -15.79
C ALA A 97 4.89 -1.54 -16.05
N LYS A 98 5.83 -1.45 -17.00
CA LYS A 98 6.46 -0.17 -17.39
C LYS A 98 5.47 0.83 -17.98
N THR A 99 4.45 0.35 -18.70
CA THR A 99 3.44 1.23 -19.31
C THR A 99 2.32 1.63 -18.36
N LEU A 100 2.08 0.83 -17.32
CA LEU A 100 1.00 1.05 -16.35
C LEU A 100 1.36 1.97 -15.18
N LYS A 101 2.64 2.03 -14.82
CA LYS A 101 3.10 2.65 -13.56
C LYS A 101 2.57 4.07 -13.32
N ASP A 102 2.44 4.86 -14.39
CA ASP A 102 2.00 6.26 -14.34
C ASP A 102 0.53 6.46 -14.76
N LYS A 103 -0.21 5.36 -15.03
CA LYS A 103 -1.60 5.40 -15.52
C LYS A 103 -2.64 4.95 -14.50
N MET A 104 -2.21 4.24 -13.47
CA MET A 104 -3.06 3.77 -12.37
C MET A 104 -2.71 4.54 -11.10
N ILE A 105 -3.69 4.74 -10.22
CA ILE A 105 -3.56 5.61 -9.05
C ILE A 105 -3.83 4.84 -7.75
N PHE A 106 -4.79 3.93 -7.74
CA PHE A 106 -5.34 3.35 -6.51
C PHE A 106 -4.73 2.00 -6.10
N TYR A 107 -3.77 1.50 -6.87
CA TYR A 107 -3.00 0.31 -6.53
C TYR A 107 -1.94 0.59 -5.45
N ASP A 108 -1.72 -0.37 -4.55
CA ASP A 108 -0.67 -0.28 -3.54
C ASP A 108 0.68 -0.76 -4.08
N GLU A 109 0.70 -1.84 -4.88
CA GLU A 109 1.93 -2.35 -5.53
C GLU A 109 1.65 -2.82 -6.94
N LEU A 110 2.64 -2.61 -7.80
CA LEU A 110 2.70 -3.21 -9.12
C LEU A 110 3.91 -4.14 -9.12
N LEU A 111 3.64 -5.42 -8.92
CA LEU A 111 4.62 -6.48 -8.88
C LEU A 111 4.75 -7.08 -10.27
N PHE A 112 5.97 -7.37 -10.67
CA PHE A 112 6.30 -8.04 -11.92
C PHE A 112 7.56 -8.86 -11.67
N LYS A 113 7.85 -9.82 -12.56
CA LYS A 113 8.96 -10.80 -12.49
C LYS A 113 8.59 -12.10 -11.74
N ASP A 114 9.61 -12.86 -11.33
CA ASP A 114 9.59 -14.20 -10.75
C ASP A 114 8.47 -14.41 -9.70
N PRO A 115 7.59 -15.42 -9.88
CA PRO A 115 6.57 -15.82 -8.91
C PRO A 115 7.10 -16.03 -7.49
N THR A 116 8.36 -16.42 -7.34
CA THR A 116 9.01 -16.59 -6.02
C THR A 116 9.19 -15.27 -5.30
N LEU A 117 9.64 -14.22 -6.01
CA LEU A 117 9.77 -12.89 -5.44
C LEU A 117 8.39 -12.30 -5.10
N ILE A 118 7.42 -12.49 -5.99
CA ILE A 118 6.04 -12.02 -5.76
C ILE A 118 5.46 -12.67 -4.51
N ALA A 119 5.51 -14.00 -4.40
CA ALA A 119 5.01 -14.72 -3.23
C ALA A 119 5.71 -14.28 -1.94
N LYS A 120 7.03 -14.04 -1.98
CA LYS A 120 7.79 -13.49 -0.84
C LYS A 120 7.25 -12.13 -0.40
N VAL A 121 7.06 -11.19 -1.33
CA VAL A 121 6.49 -9.87 -1.01
C VAL A 121 5.09 -9.99 -0.43
N LEU A 122 4.22 -10.80 -1.03
CA LEU A 122 2.86 -11.04 -0.53
C LEU A 122 2.88 -11.62 0.90
N ASN A 123 3.78 -12.56 1.17
CA ASN A 123 3.99 -13.15 2.49
C ASN A 123 4.45 -12.11 3.53
N GLU A 124 5.34 -11.18 3.16
CA GLU A 124 5.81 -10.10 4.02
C GLU A 124 4.69 -9.08 4.31
N ILE A 125 3.94 -8.67 3.29
CA ILE A 125 2.77 -7.78 3.43
C ILE A 125 1.74 -8.42 4.36
N ALA A 126 1.42 -9.68 4.15
CA ALA A 126 0.39 -10.38 4.93
C ALA A 126 0.72 -10.45 6.42
N ARG A 127 2.00 -10.41 6.80
CA ARG A 127 2.47 -10.52 8.19
C ARG A 127 2.81 -9.18 8.83
N ASN A 128 2.66 -8.07 8.10
CA ASN A 128 3.10 -6.76 8.57
C ASN A 128 1.92 -5.77 8.70
N PRO A 129 1.43 -5.48 9.92
CA PRO A 129 0.36 -4.50 10.11
C PRO A 129 0.77 -3.06 9.79
N TYR A 130 2.07 -2.80 9.65
CA TYR A 130 2.63 -1.49 9.31
C TYR A 130 2.91 -1.34 7.81
N TYR A 131 2.46 -2.28 6.98
CA TYR A 131 2.57 -2.14 5.54
C TYR A 131 1.75 -0.92 5.05
N PRO A 132 2.34 0.00 4.26
CA PRO A 132 1.67 1.22 3.83
C PRO A 132 0.67 0.95 2.70
N ILE A 133 -0.57 1.40 2.91
CA ILE A 133 -1.64 1.38 1.90
C ILE A 133 -2.15 2.80 1.61
N PHE A 134 -2.56 3.04 0.37
CA PHE A 134 -3.40 4.17 0.04
C PHE A 134 -4.79 4.00 0.65
N SER A 135 -5.42 5.11 1.04
CA SER A 135 -6.73 5.15 1.66
C SER A 135 -7.41 6.47 1.36
N ILE A 136 -8.74 6.44 1.20
CA ILE A 136 -9.58 7.63 1.13
C ILE A 136 -10.35 7.73 2.44
N ILE A 137 -10.01 8.73 3.27
CA ILE A 137 -10.65 8.94 4.57
C ILE A 137 -11.70 10.04 4.42
N ARG A 138 -12.94 9.77 4.86
CA ARG A 138 -14.00 10.77 4.85
C ARG A 138 -13.91 11.61 6.11
N ASP A 139 -13.59 12.88 5.95
CA ASP A 139 -13.68 13.88 7.00
C ASP A 139 -14.83 14.86 6.73
N ARG A 140 -15.21 15.68 7.73
CA ARG A 140 -16.28 16.67 7.58
C ARG A 140 -15.95 17.72 6.52
N GLU A 141 -14.67 18.06 6.40
CA GLU A 141 -14.16 19.12 5.53
C GLU A 141 -13.86 18.61 4.10
N GLY A 142 -13.91 17.30 3.87
CA GLY A 142 -13.69 16.68 2.55
C GLY A 142 -13.05 15.29 2.64
N PRO A 143 -12.77 14.66 1.49
CA PRO A 143 -11.96 13.46 1.46
C PRO A 143 -10.50 13.79 1.74
N ILE A 144 -9.87 13.04 2.64
CA ILE A 144 -8.42 13.05 2.84
C ILE A 144 -7.84 11.89 2.04
N LEU A 145 -7.00 12.21 1.07
CA LEU A 145 -6.18 11.23 0.34
C LEU A 145 -4.98 10.90 1.21
N ALA A 146 -4.92 9.68 1.72
CA ALA A 146 -4.01 9.32 2.80
C ALA A 146 -3.20 8.06 2.50
N ILE A 147 -2.04 7.99 3.16
CA ILE A 147 -1.25 6.79 3.31
C ILE A 147 -1.30 6.39 4.78
N LYS A 148 -1.58 5.12 5.02
CA LYS A 148 -1.71 4.58 6.38
C LYS A 148 -1.20 3.15 6.50
N PRO A 149 -0.85 2.71 7.72
CA PRO A 149 -0.69 1.29 8.01
C PRO A 149 -1.96 0.52 7.67
N ILE A 150 -1.82 -0.69 7.12
CA ILE A 150 -2.94 -1.60 6.91
C ILE A 150 -3.60 -2.03 8.24
N GLY A 151 -2.85 -2.04 9.35
CA GLY A 151 -3.33 -2.32 10.71
C GLY A 151 -3.81 -3.74 10.96
N ARG A 152 -3.92 -4.57 9.92
CA ARG A 152 -4.34 -5.96 9.95
C ARG A 152 -3.20 -6.84 9.46
N TYR A 153 -3.11 -8.04 9.98
CA TYR A 153 -2.06 -8.99 9.59
C TYR A 153 -2.50 -10.43 9.87
N LEU A 154 -1.75 -11.37 9.33
CA LEU A 154 -1.84 -12.79 9.65
C LEU A 154 -0.74 -13.14 10.66
N THR A 155 -1.16 -13.78 11.75
CA THR A 155 -0.24 -14.43 12.69
C THR A 155 0.53 -15.57 12.03
N ASP A 156 1.58 -16.08 12.68
CA ASP A 156 2.35 -17.23 12.18
C ASP A 156 1.48 -18.48 11.94
N GLN A 157 0.35 -18.61 12.65
CA GLN A 157 -0.62 -19.68 12.42
C GLN A 157 -1.62 -19.38 11.28
N GLY A 158 -1.39 -18.33 10.48
CA GLY A 158 -2.26 -17.90 9.39
C GLY A 158 -3.58 -17.27 9.82
N ARG A 159 -3.74 -16.91 11.11
CA ARG A 159 -5.00 -16.34 11.63
C ARG A 159 -5.00 -14.80 11.52
N PRO A 160 -6.08 -14.19 11.02
CA PRO A 160 -6.22 -12.74 11.00
C PRO A 160 -6.20 -12.12 12.40
N SER A 161 -5.44 -11.04 12.54
CA SER A 161 -5.30 -10.24 13.75
C SER A 161 -5.27 -8.75 13.39
N VAL A 162 -5.41 -7.89 14.41
CA VAL A 162 -5.42 -6.43 14.29
C VAL A 162 -4.40 -5.87 15.27
N ASP A 163 -3.53 -4.98 14.79
CA ASP A 163 -2.68 -4.18 15.66
C ASP A 163 -3.38 -2.85 15.96
N LEU A 164 -3.71 -2.63 17.24
CA LEU A 164 -4.40 -1.42 17.67
C LEU A 164 -3.50 -0.18 17.63
N GLU A 165 -2.18 -0.36 17.68
CA GLU A 165 -1.20 0.73 17.64
C GLU A 165 -0.95 1.24 16.22
N ALA A 166 -1.25 0.41 15.20
CA ALA A 166 -1.15 0.75 13.79
C ALA A 166 -2.25 1.71 13.29
N LYS A 167 -3.09 2.25 14.18
CA LYS A 167 -4.15 3.21 13.84
C LYS A 167 -3.58 4.62 13.66
N GLY A 168 -3.09 4.92 12.47
CA GLY A 168 -2.64 6.27 12.08
C GLY A 168 -2.86 6.54 10.60
N PHE A 169 -2.65 7.77 10.17
CA PHE A 169 -2.56 8.13 8.75
C PHE A 169 -1.79 9.44 8.58
N ILE A 170 -1.25 9.64 7.38
CA ILE A 170 -0.76 10.93 6.89
C ILE A 170 -1.36 11.17 5.51
N GLY A 171 -1.91 12.35 5.25
CA GLY A 171 -2.60 12.61 4.00
C GLY A 171 -2.89 14.08 3.75
N LEU A 172 -3.49 14.37 2.60
CA LEU A 172 -3.83 15.71 2.14
C LEU A 172 -5.35 15.81 1.92
N ASN A 173 -5.96 16.89 2.39
CA ASN A 173 -7.26 17.34 1.89
C ASN A 173 -7.01 18.21 0.65
N PRO A 174 -7.34 17.75 -0.57
CA PRO A 174 -7.05 18.50 -1.80
C PRO A 174 -7.90 19.75 -1.97
N ILE A 175 -9.02 19.87 -1.24
CA ILE A 175 -9.92 21.04 -1.31
C ILE A 175 -9.33 22.20 -0.52
N GLU A 176 -8.74 21.91 0.63
CA GLU A 176 -8.21 22.91 1.56
C GLU A 176 -6.70 23.10 1.43
N ASP A 177 -6.03 22.25 0.63
CA ASP A 177 -4.57 22.17 0.53
C ASP A 177 -3.90 22.03 1.90
N LYS A 178 -4.47 21.14 2.73
CA LYS A 178 -4.06 20.95 4.13
C LYS A 178 -3.66 19.51 4.41
N VAL A 179 -2.49 19.36 5.04
CA VAL A 179 -1.96 18.06 5.45
C VAL A 179 -2.54 17.68 6.81
N TYR A 180 -2.99 16.44 6.92
CA TYR A 180 -3.55 15.85 8.12
C TYR A 180 -2.69 14.69 8.57
N ILE A 181 -2.34 14.68 9.86
CA ILE A 181 -1.51 13.64 10.46
C ILE A 181 -2.21 13.14 11.72
N ARG A 182 -2.43 11.84 11.78
CA ARG A 182 -2.98 11.17 12.95
C ARG A 182 -2.05 10.07 13.41
N ASN A 183 -1.71 10.11 14.71
CA ASN A 183 -0.86 9.12 15.37
C ASN A 183 0.50 8.99 14.67
N LEU A 184 1.37 9.96 14.92
CA LEU A 184 2.71 10.00 14.34
C LEU A 184 3.52 8.73 14.64
N ASP A 185 3.42 8.14 15.83
CA ASP A 185 4.15 6.91 16.17
C ASP A 185 3.81 5.75 15.23
N ALA A 186 2.54 5.61 14.83
CA ALA A 186 2.14 4.62 13.83
C ALA A 186 2.75 4.90 12.44
N ILE A 187 2.86 6.18 12.05
CA ILE A 187 3.51 6.59 10.80
C ILE A 187 5.01 6.30 10.84
N LEU A 188 5.68 6.58 11.96
CA LEU A 188 7.09 6.27 12.13
C LEU A 188 7.36 4.76 12.09
N ARG A 189 6.45 3.93 12.66
CA ARG A 189 6.54 2.46 12.54
C ARG A 189 6.26 1.96 11.13
N MET A 190 5.32 2.58 10.41
CA MET A 190 5.09 2.33 8.97
C MET A 190 6.35 2.60 8.15
N ILE A 191 7.04 3.70 8.45
CA ILE A 191 8.30 4.04 7.79
C ILE A 191 9.40 3.03 8.17
N ALA A 192 9.52 2.64 9.44
CA ALA A 192 10.55 1.71 9.87
C ALA A 192 10.34 0.29 9.32
N LYS A 193 9.10 -0.21 9.29
CA LYS A 193 8.79 -1.63 9.04
C LYS A 193 8.11 -1.91 7.70
N GLY A 194 7.32 -0.98 7.20
CA GLY A 194 6.53 -1.17 5.98
C GLY A 194 7.20 -0.66 4.72
N VAL A 195 7.90 0.49 4.80
CA VAL A 195 8.62 1.09 3.67
C VAL A 195 9.76 0.21 3.11
N PRO A 196 10.46 -0.62 3.89
CA PRO A 196 11.39 -1.60 3.32
C PRO A 196 10.73 -2.59 2.33
N ILE A 197 9.44 -2.88 2.50
CA ILE A 197 8.68 -3.85 1.69
C ILE A 197 8.12 -3.20 0.41
N THR A 198 7.62 -1.96 0.50
CA THR A 198 6.95 -1.30 -0.62
C THR A 198 7.90 -1.08 -1.80
N MET A 199 7.47 -1.35 -3.03
CA MET A 199 8.23 -1.11 -4.26
C MET A 199 7.63 0.03 -5.09
N ASN A 200 6.44 0.48 -4.73
CA ASN A 200 5.72 1.55 -5.41
C ASN A 200 6.37 2.93 -5.21
N VAL A 201 7.03 3.41 -6.26
CA VAL A 201 7.70 4.72 -6.27
C VAL A 201 6.72 5.89 -6.13
N VAL A 202 5.49 5.78 -6.65
CA VAL A 202 4.49 6.84 -6.51
C VAL A 202 4.14 7.00 -5.04
N LYS A 203 3.79 5.90 -4.35
CA LYS A 203 3.52 5.90 -2.90
C LYS A 203 4.67 6.49 -2.08
N LEU A 204 5.91 6.16 -2.43
CA LEU A 204 7.09 6.72 -1.77
C LEU A 204 7.28 8.22 -2.04
N ARG A 205 6.96 8.70 -3.26
CA ARG A 205 6.98 10.12 -3.60
C ARG A 205 5.92 10.89 -2.81
N GLU A 206 4.69 10.39 -2.75
CA GLU A 206 3.61 10.99 -1.96
C GLU A 206 4.00 11.08 -0.47
N LEU A 207 4.58 10.01 0.10
CA LEU A 207 5.13 10.05 1.46
C LEU A 207 6.22 11.12 1.61
N LYS A 208 7.14 11.23 0.63
CA LYS A 208 8.19 12.26 0.66
C LYS A 208 7.58 13.65 0.72
N GLU A 209 6.60 13.96 -0.11
CA GLU A 209 5.95 15.28 -0.14
C GLU A 209 5.26 15.58 1.19
N LEU A 210 4.46 14.64 1.69
CA LEU A 210 3.75 14.78 2.97
C LEU A 210 4.71 14.98 4.16
N LEU A 211 5.85 14.27 4.18
CA LEU A 211 6.88 14.38 5.22
C LEU A 211 7.61 15.73 5.21
N HIS A 212 7.59 16.48 4.10
CA HIS A 212 8.15 17.82 4.00
C HIS A 212 7.16 18.95 4.33
N SER A 213 5.93 18.60 4.71
CA SER A 213 4.90 19.59 5.07
C SER A 213 5.29 20.45 6.27
N ASN A 214 4.66 21.62 6.37
CA ASN A 214 4.78 22.54 7.50
C ASN A 214 3.76 22.23 8.61
N GLU A 215 3.23 21.01 8.66
CA GLU A 215 2.25 20.62 9.66
C GLU A 215 2.94 20.45 11.02
N TYR A 216 2.31 20.96 12.08
CA TYR A 216 2.79 20.75 13.45
C TYR A 216 2.32 19.38 13.95
N VAL A 217 3.26 18.63 14.52
CA VAL A 217 2.98 17.33 15.10
C VAL A 217 3.41 17.30 16.55
N LYS A 218 2.64 16.58 17.37
CA LYS A 218 3.06 16.27 18.73
C LYS A 218 4.35 15.47 18.69
N LYS A 219 5.35 15.95 19.43
CA LYS A 219 6.64 15.30 19.56
C LYS A 219 6.48 13.87 20.14
N PRO A 220 7.14 12.86 19.55
CA PRO A 220 7.23 11.54 20.16
C PRO A 220 7.85 11.57 21.56
N LYS A 221 7.26 10.86 22.52
CA LYS A 221 7.68 10.91 23.94
C LYS A 221 9.12 10.45 24.17
N TRP A 222 9.60 9.53 23.34
CA TRP A 222 10.95 8.98 23.43
C TRP A 222 12.03 9.96 22.94
N LEU A 223 11.64 11.04 22.23
CA LEU A 223 12.55 12.12 21.85
C LEU A 223 12.66 13.15 22.98
N GLY A 224 13.52 12.88 23.96
CA GLY A 224 13.71 13.75 25.13
C GLY A 224 14.45 15.06 24.87
N GLU A 225 15.23 15.16 23.79
CA GLU A 225 16.15 16.29 23.55
C GLU A 225 15.46 17.56 23.02
N ILE A 226 14.35 17.40 22.28
CA ILE A 226 13.54 18.52 21.80
C ILE A 226 12.69 19.04 22.97
N LYS A 227 12.75 20.34 23.27
CA LYS A 227 12.06 20.92 24.43
C LYS A 227 10.58 21.16 24.18
N GLU A 228 10.23 21.48 22.93
CA GLU A 228 8.88 21.79 22.49
C GLU A 228 8.01 20.53 22.48
N GLU A 229 6.73 20.68 22.86
CA GLU A 229 5.75 19.58 22.79
C GLU A 229 5.25 19.33 21.36
N GLU A 230 5.25 20.37 20.53
CA GLU A 230 4.87 20.31 19.12
C GLU A 230 6.02 20.84 18.27
N VAL A 231 6.26 20.18 17.14
CA VAL A 231 7.33 20.51 16.19
C VAL A 231 6.82 20.41 14.77
N LEU A 232 7.41 21.18 13.87
CA LEU A 232 7.17 21.02 12.44
C LEU A 232 7.62 19.63 11.99
N LEU A 233 6.76 18.91 11.27
CA LEU A 233 7.06 17.55 10.79
C LEU A 233 8.36 17.50 10.00
N ARG A 234 8.56 18.42 9.06
CA ARG A 234 9.79 18.51 8.26
C ARG A 234 11.05 18.61 9.11
N ASP A 235 10.99 19.32 10.24
CA ASP A 235 12.15 19.56 11.09
C ASP A 235 12.38 18.38 12.04
N LEU A 236 11.31 17.71 12.47
CA LEU A 236 11.40 16.40 13.12
C LEU A 236 12.08 15.36 12.21
N VAL A 237 11.67 15.26 10.94
CA VAL A 237 12.25 14.32 9.97
C VAL A 237 13.74 14.60 9.75
N LYS A 238 14.13 15.88 9.59
CA LYS A 238 15.54 16.27 9.49
C LYS A 238 16.32 15.86 10.73
N TYR A 239 15.77 16.11 11.91
CA TYR A 239 16.41 15.77 13.18
C TYR A 239 16.61 14.26 13.33
N LEU A 240 15.60 13.44 13.00
CA LEU A 240 15.70 11.97 12.98
C LEU A 240 16.80 11.47 12.04
N MET A 241 17.01 12.16 10.91
CA MET A 241 18.05 11.84 9.94
C MET A 241 19.45 12.30 10.38
N SER A 242 19.58 13.39 11.14
CA SER A 242 20.88 13.96 11.52
C SER A 242 21.49 13.40 12.80
N CYS A 243 20.71 12.77 13.66
CA CYS A 243 21.18 12.35 14.99
C CYS A 243 21.75 10.93 14.98
N ASP A 244 23.07 10.80 14.87
CA ASP A 244 23.75 9.50 14.80
C ASP A 244 23.67 8.66 16.08
N GLU A 245 23.69 9.30 17.26
CA GLU A 245 23.75 8.64 18.57
C GLU A 245 22.39 8.59 19.31
N MET A 246 21.28 8.79 18.59
CA MET A 246 19.94 8.78 19.18
C MET A 246 19.53 7.38 19.65
N HIS A 247 19.05 7.27 20.89
CA HIS A 247 18.37 6.07 21.35
C HIS A 247 16.99 5.94 20.68
N ILE A 248 16.91 5.11 19.64
CA ILE A 248 15.66 4.79 18.94
C ILE A 248 15.05 3.55 19.59
N PRO A 249 13.75 3.57 19.97
CA PRO A 249 13.08 2.38 20.48
C PRO A 249 13.20 1.20 19.52
N LYS A 250 13.29 -0.02 20.05
CA LYS A 250 13.48 -1.24 19.26
C LYS A 250 12.43 -1.40 18.15
N GLU A 251 11.19 -1.03 18.44
CA GLU A 251 10.08 -1.07 17.50
C GLU A 251 10.17 -0.06 16.35
N LEU A 252 11.11 0.88 16.41
CA LEU A 252 11.43 1.87 15.38
C LEU A 252 12.82 1.67 14.77
N GLU A 253 13.49 0.54 15.10
CA GLU A 253 14.69 0.11 14.37
C GLU A 253 14.37 0.05 12.87
N GLY A 254 15.21 0.70 12.05
CA GLY A 254 14.99 0.83 10.60
C GLY A 254 14.32 2.15 10.17
N ILE A 255 13.91 3.03 11.10
CA ILE A 255 13.29 4.31 10.73
C ILE A 255 14.20 5.18 9.84
N LYS A 256 15.50 5.23 10.14
CA LYS A 256 16.48 5.97 9.32
C LYS A 256 16.62 5.39 7.92
N ASP A 257 16.62 4.06 7.80
CA ASP A 257 16.72 3.40 6.50
C ASP A 257 15.47 3.65 5.66
N GLY A 258 14.29 3.56 6.30
CA GLY A 258 13.00 3.88 5.68
C GLY A 258 12.94 5.33 5.21
N LEU A 259 13.33 6.29 6.05
CA LEU A 259 13.41 7.70 5.68
C LEU A 259 14.43 7.94 4.57
N SER A 260 15.62 7.34 4.65
CA SER A 260 16.66 7.46 3.61
C SER A 260 16.13 7.00 2.25
N ARG A 261 15.41 5.86 2.23
CA ARG A 261 14.78 5.34 1.02
C ARG A 261 13.75 6.30 0.44
N ILE A 262 12.87 6.86 1.28
CA ILE A 262 11.86 7.85 0.85
C ILE A 262 12.54 9.10 0.28
N LEU A 263 13.51 9.65 1.01
CA LEU A 263 14.16 10.92 0.67
C LEU A 263 15.01 10.82 -0.61
N ALA A 264 15.56 9.64 -0.90
CA ALA A 264 16.34 9.35 -2.11
C ALA A 264 15.51 9.28 -3.41
N ILE A 265 14.16 9.25 -3.33
CA ILE A 265 13.30 9.26 -4.51
C ILE A 265 13.46 10.58 -5.28
N LYS A 266 13.66 10.48 -6.59
CA LYS A 266 13.79 11.61 -7.52
C LYS A 266 12.43 12.08 -8.04
#